data_AF-A0A8T3ST12-F1
#
_entry.id   AF-A0A8T3ST12-F1
#
_cell.length_a   1.000
_cell.length_b   1.000
_cell.length_c   1.000
_cell.angle_alpha   90.00
_cell.angle_beta   90.00
_cell.angle_gamma   90.00
#
_symmetry.space_group_name_H-M   'P 1'
#
loop_
_entity.id
_entity.type
_entity.pdbx_description
1 polymer ?
#
loop_
_entity_poly.entity_id
_entity_poly.type
_entity_poly.pdbx_seq_one_letter_code
_entity_poly.pdbx_strand_id
1 'polypeptide(L)' 'MCLNCGCHKAHDDHENAANITYEDVKAAAEANKMGVAESLMMMLETAEEDRRDHTSEFETGEHSILRAGQGKGGA' A
#
# COMPACT_ATOMS: atom_id res chain seq x y z
N MET A 1 -7.00 5.48 -7.72
CA MET A 1 -5.74 5.05 -8.32
C MET A 1 -5.89 3.55 -8.57
N CYS A 2 -5.47 2.86 -9.65
CA CYS A 2 -5.20 1.43 -9.50
C CYS A 2 -3.99 1.37 -8.55
N LEU A 3 -4.28 1.32 -7.25
CA LEU A 3 -3.34 1.68 -6.19
C LEU A 3 -2.33 0.58 -5.93
N ASN A 4 -2.64 -0.64 -6.37
CA ASN A 4 -1.85 -1.83 -6.10
C ASN A 4 -1.25 -2.46 -7.37
N CYS A 5 -1.67 -2.08 -8.58
CA CYS A 5 -1.19 -2.73 -9.82
C CYS A 5 -0.04 -2.01 -10.54
N GLY A 6 0.31 -0.77 -10.17
CA GLY A 6 1.48 -0.06 -10.72
C GLY A 6 1.31 0.61 -12.10
N CYS A 7 0.13 0.58 -12.72
CA CYS A 7 -0.12 1.22 -14.03
C CYS A 7 -0.30 2.75 -13.96
N HIS A 8 -0.42 3.30 -12.75
CA HIS A 8 -0.71 4.72 -12.48
C HIS A 8 -2.04 5.25 -13.07
N LYS A 9 -2.97 4.37 -13.48
CA LYS A 9 -4.31 4.74 -13.98
C LYS A 9 -5.32 4.65 -12.88
N ALA A 10 -5.88 5.80 -12.50
CA ALA A 10 -6.46 5.88 -11.18
C ALA A 10 -7.87 5.35 -11.00
N HIS A 11 -8.66 5.44 -12.04
CA HIS A 11 -10.07 5.14 -12.00
C HIS A 11 -10.37 3.92 -12.88
N ASP A 12 -9.36 3.06 -13.05
CA ASP A 12 -9.35 1.94 -13.96
C ASP A 12 -8.83 0.71 -13.20
N ASP A 13 -9.69 -0.28 -13.02
CA ASP A 13 -9.39 -1.54 -12.36
C ASP A 13 -8.77 -2.58 -13.32
N HIS A 14 -8.59 -2.23 -14.60
CA HIS A 14 -8.14 -3.13 -15.66
C HIS A 14 -8.92 -4.45 -15.73
N GLU A 15 -10.25 -4.38 -15.53
CA GLU A 15 -11.16 -5.54 -15.53
C GLU A 15 -10.82 -6.59 -14.46
N ASN A 16 -10.06 -6.20 -13.42
CA ASN A 16 -9.73 -7.05 -12.30
C ASN A 16 -10.25 -6.43 -11.00
N ALA A 17 -11.34 -6.97 -10.48
CA ALA A 17 -12.00 -6.50 -9.26
C ALA A 17 -11.13 -6.58 -7.98
N ALA A 18 -9.97 -7.25 -8.02
CA ALA A 18 -9.02 -7.24 -6.91
C ALA A 18 -8.12 -5.99 -6.90
N ASN A 19 -8.14 -5.18 -7.97
CA ASN A 19 -7.43 -3.92 -8.01
C ASN A 19 -8.20 -2.86 -7.21
N ILE A 20 -7.48 -2.16 -6.35
CA ILE A 20 -8.06 -1.09 -5.54
C ILE A 20 -8.04 0.18 -6.38
N THR A 21 -9.19 0.82 -6.59
CA THR A 21 -9.36 2.05 -7.37
C THR A 21 -9.38 3.31 -6.49
N TYR A 22 -9.58 4.50 -7.10
CA TYR A 22 -9.80 5.73 -6.30
C TYR A 22 -11.16 5.67 -5.61
N GLU A 23 -12.14 5.13 -6.30
CA GLU A 23 -13.52 4.97 -5.89
C GLU A 23 -13.62 4.11 -4.63
N ASP A 24 -12.84 3.03 -4.56
CA ASP A 24 -12.79 2.15 -3.39
C ASP A 24 -12.28 2.89 -2.15
N VAL A 25 -11.15 3.61 -2.30
CA VAL A 25 -10.60 4.40 -1.18
C VAL A 25 -11.54 5.55 -0.81
N LYS A 26 -12.19 6.18 -1.79
CA LYS A 26 -13.17 7.23 -1.53
C LYS A 26 -14.36 6.69 -0.74
N ALA A 27 -14.92 5.55 -1.13
CA ALA A 27 -16.03 4.94 -0.41
C ALA A 27 -15.63 4.56 1.03
N ALA A 28 -14.42 4.02 1.21
CA ALA A 28 -13.88 3.72 2.54
C ALA A 28 -13.66 5.00 3.38
N ALA A 29 -13.12 6.06 2.78
CA ALA A 29 -12.90 7.33 3.45
C ALA A 29 -14.24 7.97 3.90
N GLU A 30 -15.25 7.97 3.02
CA GLU A 30 -16.58 8.48 3.32
C GLU A 30 -17.25 7.69 4.46
N ALA A 31 -17.15 6.36 4.45
CA ALA A 31 -17.66 5.51 5.53
C ALA A 31 -17.03 5.83 6.89
N ASN A 32 -15.77 6.27 6.89
CA ASN A 32 -15.02 6.65 8.09
C ASN A 32 -15.02 8.16 8.38
N LYS A 33 -15.83 8.95 7.66
CA LYS A 33 -15.95 10.41 7.83
C LYS A 33 -14.61 11.17 7.68
N MET A 34 -13.75 10.70 6.78
CA MET A 34 -12.44 11.28 6.50
C MET A 34 -12.25 11.57 5.01
N GLY A 35 -11.20 12.31 4.66
CA GLY A 35 -10.82 12.56 3.26
C GLY A 35 -10.03 11.41 2.65
N VAL A 36 -9.99 11.32 1.31
CA VAL A 36 -9.19 10.28 0.60
C VAL A 36 -7.70 10.34 0.98
N ALA A 37 -7.14 11.54 1.08
CA ALA A 37 -5.74 11.72 1.46
C ALA A 37 -5.46 11.19 2.88
N GLU A 38 -6.37 11.47 3.82
CA GLU A 38 -6.29 10.97 5.19
C GLU A 38 -6.41 9.44 5.25
N SER A 39 -7.35 8.87 4.50
CA SER A 39 -7.49 7.41 4.42
C SER A 39 -6.24 6.73 3.86
N LEU A 40 -5.57 7.32 2.86
CA LEU A 40 -4.30 6.79 2.33
C LEU A 40 -3.16 6.88 3.34
N MET A 41 -3.08 7.97 4.11
CA MET A 41 -2.10 8.09 5.19
C MET A 41 -2.33 7.03 6.26
N MET A 42 -3.58 6.85 6.70
CA MET A 42 -3.93 5.81 7.68
C MET A 42 -3.59 4.41 7.19
N MET A 43 -3.84 4.09 5.92
CA MET A 43 -3.45 2.78 5.34
C MET A 43 -1.94 2.55 5.41
N LEU A 44 -1.13 3.58 5.16
CA LEU A 44 0.33 3.49 5.26
C LEU A 44 0.79 3.32 6.72
N GLU A 45 0.26 4.12 7.64
CA GLU A 45 0.58 4.04 9.07
C GLU A 45 0.22 2.66 9.62
N THR A 46 -0.98 2.15 9.34
CA THR A 46 -1.41 0.81 9.75
C THR A 46 -0.53 -0.28 9.14
N ALA A 47 -0.15 -0.18 7.86
CA ALA A 47 0.76 -1.15 7.24
C ALA A 47 2.17 -1.14 7.86
N GLU A 48 2.64 0.00 8.37
CA GLU A 48 3.90 0.08 9.11
C GLU A 48 3.79 -0.50 10.52
N GLU A 49 2.70 -0.24 11.23
CA GLU A 49 2.42 -0.83 12.55
C GLU A 49 2.28 -2.34 12.45
N ASP A 50 1.49 -2.83 11.50
CA ASP A 50 1.29 -4.25 11.22
C ASP A 50 2.62 -4.98 11.00
N ARG A 51 3.52 -4.37 10.21
CA ARG A 51 4.87 -4.90 9.97
C ARG A 51 5.70 -5.02 11.24
N ARG A 52 5.55 -4.10 12.20
CA ARG A 52 6.28 -4.14 13.48
C ARG A 52 5.73 -5.22 14.40
N ASP A 53 4.42 -5.41 14.38
CA ASP A 53 3.73 -6.36 15.26
C ASP A 53 3.76 -7.80 14.72
N HIS A 54 3.83 -7.98 13.40
CA HIS A 54 3.73 -9.27 12.71
C HIS A 54 5.01 -9.61 11.93
N THR A 55 6.18 -9.38 12.53
CA THR A 55 7.48 -9.53 11.84
C THR A 55 7.65 -10.88 11.14
N SER A 56 7.13 -11.96 11.71
CA SER A 56 7.19 -13.31 11.14
C SER A 56 6.52 -13.44 9.76
N GLU A 57 5.49 -12.66 9.48
CA GLU A 57 4.78 -12.66 8.19
C GLU A 57 5.62 -12.02 7.07
N PHE A 58 6.58 -11.16 7.45
CA PHE A 58 7.45 -10.43 6.52
C PHE A 58 8.85 -11.06 6.41
N GLU A 59 9.21 -12.00 7.28
CA GLU A 59 10.49 -12.74 7.23
C GLU A 59 10.49 -13.81 6.12
N THR A 60 9.33 -14.39 5.81
CA THR A 60 9.12 -15.26 4.65
C THR A 60 8.85 -14.39 3.43
N GLY A 61 9.91 -13.90 2.80
CA GLY A 61 9.84 -12.88 1.75
C GLY A 61 9.05 -13.24 0.48
N GLU A 62 7.72 -13.26 0.57
CA GLU A 62 6.84 -13.12 -0.59
C GLU A 62 6.73 -11.62 -0.92
N HIS A 63 7.41 -11.23 -2.01
CA HIS A 63 7.58 -9.87 -2.55
C HIS A 63 8.63 -8.96 -1.86
N SER A 64 9.88 -9.36 -2.04
CA SER A 64 11.06 -8.49 -1.92
C SER A 64 11.06 -7.40 -3.01
N ILE A 65 10.58 -6.19 -2.70
CA ILE A 65 10.80 -5.00 -3.55
C ILE A 65 11.47 -3.82 -2.82
N LEU A 66 11.92 -4.01 -1.58
CA LEU A 66 12.70 -3.02 -0.80
C LEU A 66 14.12 -3.53 -0.50
N ARG A 67 14.87 -3.92 -1.54
CA ARG A 67 16.34 -4.07 -1.47
C ARG A 67 17.02 -3.33 -2.61
N ALA A 68 16.97 -2.01 -2.56
CA ALA A 68 17.91 -1.16 -3.29
C ALA A 68 18.23 0.05 -2.40
N GLY A 69 19.35 0.03 -1.68
CA GLY A 69 19.80 1.23 -0.97
C GLY A 69 20.85 1.10 0.13
N GLN A 70 21.24 -0.10 0.58
CA GLN A 70 22.31 -0.23 1.58
C GLN A 70 23.42 -1.14 1.07
N GLY A 71 24.45 -0.51 0.50
CA GLY A 71 25.70 -1.16 0.16
C GLY A 71 26.74 -0.14 -0.24
N LYS A 72 27.88 -0.20 0.46
CA LYS A 72 29.19 0.48 0.26
C LYS A 72 29.36 1.78 1.08
N GLY A 73 30.25 1.85 2.06
CA GLY A 73 31.25 0.88 2.49
C GLY A 73 31.97 1.32 3.77
N GLY A 74 32.34 0.33 4.58
CA GLY A 74 33.39 0.45 5.58
C GLY A 74 34.60 -0.35 5.11
N ALA A 75 35.74 0.35 5.02
CA ALA A 75 37.10 -0.10 5.31
C ALA A 75 38.01 1.12 5.10
#